data_AF-Q8THL6-F1
#
_entry.id   AF-Q8THL6-F1
#
_cell.length_a   1.000
_cell.length_b   1.000
_cell.length_c   1.000
_cell.angle_alpha   90.00
_cell.angle_beta   90.00
_cell.angle_gamma   90.00
#
_symmetry.space_group_name_H-M   'P 1'
#
loop_
_entity.id
_entity.type
_entity.pdbx_description
1 polymer ?
#
loop_
_entity_poly.entity_id
_entity_poly.type
_entity_poly.pdbx_seq_one_letter_code
_entity_poly.pdbx_strand_id
1 'polypeptide(L)'
;MRVYEMAFIESIRKMMGWCPMKNSLGKRKQENNYPDFKFENGIVELGSSPADLQGNRIFKVHVNLFPEWWAVIIILFALIISLLLWTYSPESSFLIILSEIILYLPLIVLLLFHHPSTVTVMPEKIIVKRLIRKPVVIEKKDIIQISVTRNENRSLRWPMRLVFLVTLPIILLRTVERIVRDLQLEAAASASAKLSLFLSQSLTVTYLLVFFYYFEIRAPYQQILKMTTYSNLKLWIYTEKPEELTKLLNFGI
;
A
#
# COMPACT_ATOMS: atom_id res chain seq x y z
N MET A 1 20.55 -24.73 5.75
CA MET A 1 19.30 -24.48 5.00
C MET A 1 18.46 -23.31 5.53
N ARG A 2 18.52 -22.92 6.83
CA ARG A 2 17.68 -21.85 7.41
C ARG A 2 18.07 -20.39 7.15
N VAL A 3 19.32 -20.10 6.75
CA VAL A 3 19.83 -18.71 6.63
C VAL A 3 19.43 -18.06 5.30
N TYR A 4 19.43 -18.82 4.21
CA TYR A 4 19.07 -18.31 2.88
C TYR A 4 17.57 -18.00 2.74
N GLU A 5 16.73 -18.76 3.43
CA GLU A 5 15.27 -18.55 3.46
C GLU A 5 14.89 -17.24 4.18
N MET A 6 15.55 -16.94 5.30
CA MET A 6 15.37 -15.67 6.01
C MET A 6 15.84 -14.47 5.18
N ALA A 7 17.00 -14.59 4.50
CA ALA A 7 17.54 -13.51 3.68
C ALA A 7 16.66 -13.20 2.46
N PHE A 8 16.09 -14.23 1.82
CA PHE A 8 15.19 -14.08 0.68
C PHE A 8 13.84 -13.46 1.07
N ILE A 9 13.27 -13.90 2.21
CA ILE A 9 12.07 -13.28 2.75
C ILE A 9 12.36 -11.81 3.06
N GLU A 10 13.48 -11.51 3.73
CA GLU A 10 13.86 -10.15 4.11
C GLU A 10 14.17 -9.24 2.90
N SER A 11 14.73 -9.77 1.81
CA SER A 11 14.90 -9.02 0.56
C SER A 11 13.56 -8.71 -0.09
N ILE A 12 12.62 -9.66 -0.11
CA ILE A 12 11.25 -9.44 -0.59
C ILE A 12 10.53 -8.41 0.30
N ARG A 13 10.69 -8.49 1.64
CA ARG A 13 10.15 -7.48 2.57
C ARG A 13 10.69 -6.08 2.26
N LYS A 14 12.00 -5.96 2.06
CA LYS A 14 12.68 -4.69 1.79
C LYS A 14 12.29 -4.11 0.43
N MET A 15 12.11 -4.96 -0.58
CA MET A 15 11.69 -4.58 -1.93
C MET A 15 10.20 -4.17 -1.98
N MET A 16 9.35 -4.80 -1.18
CA MET A 16 7.94 -4.42 -1.00
C MET A 16 7.73 -3.21 -0.05
N GLY A 17 8.81 -2.54 0.37
CA GLY A 17 8.73 -1.37 1.26
C GLY A 17 8.30 -1.71 2.69
N TRP A 18 8.31 -2.99 3.07
CA TRP A 18 8.01 -3.47 4.40
C TRP A 18 9.23 -3.21 5.29
N CYS A 19 9.20 -2.14 6.08
CA CYS A 19 10.15 -1.92 7.17
C CYS A 19 9.62 -2.63 8.42
N PRO A 20 10.22 -3.76 8.86
CA PRO A 20 10.12 -4.13 10.27
C PRO A 20 10.99 -3.13 11.03
N MET A 21 10.39 -2.27 11.84
CA MET A 21 11.14 -1.51 12.83
C MET A 21 11.79 -2.53 13.78
N LYS A 22 13.12 -2.69 13.70
CA LYS A 22 13.88 -3.47 14.67
C LYS A 22 13.55 -2.93 16.06
N ASN A 23 13.11 -3.81 16.95
CA ASN A 23 12.85 -3.51 18.35
C ASN A 23 14.05 -2.74 18.93
N SER A 24 13.84 -1.45 19.23
CA SER A 24 14.80 -0.63 19.97
C SER A 24 14.76 -1.03 21.44
N LEU A 25 15.38 -2.16 21.76
CA LEU A 25 15.73 -2.55 23.12
C LEU A 25 17.16 -3.09 23.09
N GLY A 26 18.09 -2.28 23.60
CA GLY A 26 19.46 -2.72 23.85
C GLY A 26 20.51 -1.61 23.73
N LYS A 27 20.72 -0.86 24.81
CA LYS A 27 21.98 -0.14 25.03
C LYS A 27 23.13 -1.14 25.02
N ARG A 28 24.12 -1.00 24.11
CA ARG A 28 25.54 -1.22 24.42
C ARG A 28 26.45 -0.72 23.27
N LYS A 29 27.46 0.05 23.68
CA LYS A 29 28.70 0.40 22.96
C LYS A 29 29.23 -0.78 22.12
N GLN A 30 29.64 -0.55 20.87
CA GLN A 30 31.02 -0.77 20.41
C GLN A 30 31.27 -0.20 19.00
N GLU A 31 32.50 0.25 18.78
CA GLU A 31 33.08 1.05 17.71
C GLU A 31 33.18 0.42 16.31
N ASN A 32 33.20 1.32 15.31
CA ASN A 32 34.03 1.39 14.10
C ASN A 32 34.17 0.16 13.17
N ASN A 33 33.71 0.31 11.91
CA ASN A 33 34.55 0.17 10.70
C ASN A 33 33.79 0.58 9.41
N TYR A 34 34.45 1.43 8.62
CA TYR A 34 34.11 2.17 7.38
C TYR A 34 33.79 1.26 6.14
N PRO A 35 33.34 1.75 4.94
CA PRO A 35 33.68 3.05 4.33
C PRO A 35 32.55 3.90 3.68
N ASP A 36 32.64 5.20 3.96
CA ASP A 36 32.83 6.32 3.03
C ASP A 36 31.87 6.46 1.83
N PHE A 37 30.81 7.25 2.03
CA PHE A 37 30.19 8.03 0.96
C PHE A 37 30.27 9.51 1.34
N LYS A 38 31.23 10.21 0.71
CA LYS A 38 31.44 11.65 0.79
C LYS A 38 30.17 12.44 0.44
N PHE A 39 29.72 13.27 1.38
CA PHE A 39 29.15 14.58 1.11
C PHE A 39 29.93 15.60 1.95
N GLU A 40 31.04 16.08 1.40
CA GLU A 40 31.65 17.40 1.73
C GLU A 40 30.62 18.50 1.36
N ASN A 41 30.40 19.60 2.06
CA ASN A 41 30.99 20.27 3.23
C ASN A 41 29.86 21.10 3.89
N GLY A 42 29.68 21.06 5.21
CA GLY A 42 30.19 22.05 6.19
C GLY A 42 29.01 22.88 6.73
N ILE A 43 28.61 22.82 8.00
CA ILE A 43 29.32 23.32 9.18
C ILE A 43 29.14 22.36 10.37
N VAL A 44 30.26 22.05 11.03
CA VAL A 44 30.36 21.48 12.38
C VAL A 44 30.58 22.63 13.34
N GLU A 45 29.80 22.73 14.43
CA GLU A 45 30.36 23.01 15.75
C GLU A 45 29.40 22.64 16.88
N LEU A 46 30.00 22.01 17.89
CA LEU A 46 29.39 21.47 19.10
C LEU A 46 29.14 22.63 20.07
N GLY A 47 27.87 22.97 20.31
CA GLY A 47 27.51 24.03 21.26
C GLY A 47 26.11 23.80 21.84
N SER A 48 26.06 23.48 23.13
CA SER A 48 24.84 23.29 23.91
C SER A 48 23.98 24.58 23.98
N SER A 49 22.86 24.63 23.25
CA SER A 49 21.71 25.53 23.52
C SER A 49 20.46 25.10 22.70
N PRO A 50 19.22 25.36 23.15
CA PRO A 50 18.01 24.69 22.67
C PRO A 50 17.39 25.41 21.45
N ALA A 51 18.06 25.35 20.30
CA ALA A 51 17.60 26.03 19.07
C ALA A 51 17.27 25.09 17.88
N ASP A 52 17.34 23.77 18.05
CA ASP A 52 17.37 22.83 16.92
C ASP A 52 16.03 22.10 16.63
N LEU A 53 14.90 22.81 16.81
CA LEU A 53 13.55 22.25 16.59
C LEU A 53 12.94 22.55 15.21
N GLN A 54 13.73 23.04 14.26
CA GLN A 54 13.23 23.46 12.94
C GLN A 54 13.88 22.71 11.76
N GLY A 55 14.44 21.53 12.01
CA GLY A 55 14.90 20.65 10.94
C GLY A 55 13.72 20.02 10.18
N ASN A 56 13.76 20.06 8.84
CA ASN A 56 12.81 19.34 7.99
C ASN A 56 12.74 17.87 8.41
N ARG A 57 11.60 17.43 8.95
CA ARG A 57 11.42 16.02 9.35
C ARG A 57 10.73 15.26 8.23
N ILE A 58 11.42 14.24 7.73
CA ILE A 58 10.89 13.32 6.73
C ILE A 58 10.25 12.15 7.46
N PHE A 59 8.94 12.03 7.34
CA PHE A 59 8.20 10.87 7.83
C PHE A 59 7.86 9.96 6.65
N LYS A 60 8.25 8.69 6.75
CA LYS A 60 7.75 7.66 5.83
C LYS A 60 6.39 7.23 6.35
N VAL A 61 5.32 7.66 5.69
CA VAL A 61 3.97 7.44 6.22
C VAL A 61 3.03 6.99 5.12
N HIS A 62 2.20 5.99 5.42
CA HIS A 62 1.14 5.64 4.49
C HIS A 62 0.12 6.76 4.47
N VAL A 63 -0.09 7.36 3.30
CA VAL A 63 -1.07 8.41 3.12
C VAL A 63 -2.14 7.94 2.17
N ASN A 64 -3.38 7.88 2.64
CA ASN A 64 -4.52 7.71 1.77
C ASN A 64 -5.08 9.10 1.43
N LEU A 65 -4.94 9.48 0.15
CA LEU A 65 -5.48 10.71 -0.42
C LEU A 65 -6.73 10.47 -1.25
N PHE A 66 -7.18 9.22 -1.31
CA PHE A 66 -8.26 8.81 -2.18
C PHE A 66 -9.53 8.56 -1.35
N PRO A 67 -10.66 9.21 -1.68
CA PRO A 67 -11.96 8.82 -1.15
C PRO A 67 -12.22 7.36 -1.53
N GLU A 68 -12.53 6.51 -0.55
CA GLU A 68 -12.79 5.08 -0.73
C GLU A 68 -13.83 4.79 -1.83
N TRP A 69 -14.74 5.74 -2.08
CA TRP A 69 -15.72 5.72 -3.17
C TRP A 69 -15.13 5.64 -4.58
N TRP A 70 -13.96 6.23 -4.86
CA TRP A 70 -13.39 6.17 -6.20
C TRP A 70 -12.92 4.76 -6.56
N ALA A 71 -12.46 3.96 -5.58
CA ALA A 71 -12.13 2.56 -5.83
C ALA A 71 -13.39 1.78 -6.26
N VAL A 72 -14.52 2.04 -5.59
CA VAL A 72 -15.82 1.45 -5.95
C VAL A 72 -16.26 1.87 -7.36
N ILE A 73 -16.12 3.16 -7.70
CA ILE A 73 -16.43 3.68 -9.03
C ILE A 73 -15.56 2.98 -10.09
N ILE A 74 -14.25 2.85 -9.87
CA ILE A 74 -13.34 2.21 -10.81
C ILE A 74 -13.68 0.72 -11.00
N ILE A 75 -14.00 0.00 -9.92
CA ILE A 75 -14.44 -1.40 -9.98
C ILE A 75 -15.75 -1.51 -10.76
N LEU A 76 -16.73 -0.64 -10.49
CA LEU A 76 -18.03 -0.65 -11.16
C LEU A 76 -17.89 -0.38 -12.66
N PHE A 77 -17.09 0.63 -13.05
CA PHE A 77 -16.83 0.92 -14.46
C PHE A 77 -16.12 -0.24 -15.16
N ALA A 78 -15.11 -0.85 -14.53
CA ALA A 78 -14.42 -2.01 -15.09
C ALA A 78 -15.38 -3.19 -15.29
N LEU A 79 -16.29 -3.42 -14.34
CA LEU A 79 -17.30 -4.47 -14.42
C LEU A 79 -18.31 -4.22 -15.55
N ILE A 80 -18.79 -2.98 -15.72
CA ILE A 80 -19.68 -2.61 -16.83
C ILE A 80 -18.99 -2.82 -18.18
N ILE A 81 -17.77 -2.31 -18.34
CA ILE A 81 -17.01 -2.44 -19.60
C ILE A 81 -16.72 -3.92 -19.89
N SER A 82 -16.34 -4.70 -18.89
CA SER A 82 -16.12 -6.15 -19.01
C SER A 82 -17.39 -6.87 -19.49
N LEU A 83 -18.54 -6.59 -18.87
CA LEU A 83 -19.82 -7.18 -19.26
C LEU A 83 -20.24 -6.81 -20.68
N LEU A 84 -20.04 -5.56 -21.09
CA LEU A 84 -20.32 -5.12 -22.46
C LEU A 84 -19.42 -5.88 -23.45
N LEU A 85 -18.11 -5.92 -23.19
CA LEU A 85 -17.17 -6.64 -24.05
C LEU A 85 -17.47 -8.13 -24.14
N TRP A 86 -17.90 -8.75 -23.05
CA TRP A 86 -18.34 -10.14 -23.03
C TRP A 86 -19.60 -10.35 -23.88
N THR A 87 -20.63 -9.51 -23.66
CA THR A 87 -21.95 -9.65 -24.32
C THR A 87 -21.89 -9.47 -25.83
N TYR A 88 -21.03 -8.57 -26.31
CA TYR A 88 -20.87 -8.29 -27.74
C TYR A 88 -19.76 -9.13 -28.40
N SER A 89 -19.22 -10.13 -27.69
CA SER A 89 -18.11 -10.95 -28.18
C SER A 89 -18.59 -12.19 -28.94
N PRO A 90 -18.04 -12.50 -30.12
CA PRO A 90 -18.11 -13.85 -30.66
C PRO A 90 -17.38 -14.85 -29.75
N GLU A 91 -17.87 -16.09 -29.65
CA GLU A 91 -17.45 -17.17 -28.71
C GLU A 91 -15.96 -17.57 -28.72
N SER A 92 -15.13 -16.99 -29.59
CA SER A 92 -13.68 -17.25 -29.68
C SER A 92 -12.84 -15.99 -29.88
N SER A 93 -13.44 -14.82 -29.63
CA SER A 93 -12.80 -13.54 -29.92
C SER A 93 -11.81 -13.11 -28.84
N PHE A 94 -10.75 -12.42 -29.25
CA PHE A 94 -9.81 -11.71 -28.38
C PHE A 94 -10.51 -10.77 -27.37
N LEU A 95 -11.71 -10.28 -27.71
CA LEU A 95 -12.51 -9.44 -26.83
C LEU A 95 -12.92 -10.14 -25.51
N ILE A 96 -13.04 -11.47 -25.51
CA ILE A 96 -13.29 -12.27 -24.30
C ILE A 96 -12.11 -12.11 -23.32
N ILE A 97 -10.89 -12.34 -23.79
CA ILE A 97 -9.66 -12.17 -22.98
C ILE A 97 -9.53 -10.72 -22.51
N LEU A 98 -9.81 -9.76 -23.39
CA LEU A 98 -9.77 -8.34 -23.04
C LEU A 98 -10.76 -8.00 -21.92
N SER A 99 -11.96 -8.57 -21.97
CA SER A 99 -13.00 -8.37 -20.95
C SER A 99 -12.54 -8.83 -19.56
N GLU A 100 -11.83 -9.95 -19.49
CA GLU A 100 -11.27 -10.49 -18.24
C GLU A 100 -10.10 -9.67 -17.74
N ILE A 101 -9.17 -9.27 -18.63
CA ILE A 101 -8.02 -8.41 -18.27
C ILE A 101 -8.48 -7.09 -17.66
N ILE A 102 -9.57 -6.51 -18.15
CA ILE A 102 -10.13 -5.26 -17.62
C ILE A 102 -10.54 -5.42 -16.16
N LEU A 103 -10.98 -6.60 -15.71
CA LEU A 103 -11.31 -6.86 -14.31
C LEU A 103 -10.08 -6.88 -13.38
N TYR A 104 -8.87 -7.04 -13.93
CA TYR A 104 -7.63 -6.91 -13.17
C TYR A 104 -7.14 -5.46 -13.04
N LEU A 105 -7.61 -4.55 -13.90
CA LEU A 105 -7.18 -3.14 -13.88
C LEU A 105 -7.48 -2.43 -12.54
N PRO A 106 -8.67 -2.61 -11.91
CA PRO A 106 -8.93 -2.04 -10.58
C PRO A 106 -7.95 -2.50 -9.51
N LEU A 107 -7.45 -3.73 -9.59
CA LEU A 107 -6.47 -4.26 -8.65
C LEU A 107 -5.12 -3.55 -8.80
N ILE A 108 -4.67 -3.37 -10.04
CA ILE A 108 -3.43 -2.65 -10.35
C ILE A 108 -3.53 -1.21 -9.83
N VAL A 109 -4.65 -0.55 -10.11
CA VAL A 109 -4.95 0.78 -9.60
C VAL A 109 -4.86 0.79 -8.07
N LEU A 110 -5.55 -0.13 -7.38
CA LEU A 110 -5.56 -0.21 -5.92
C LEU A 110 -4.14 -0.38 -5.35
N LEU A 111 -3.33 -1.27 -5.92
CA LEU A 111 -1.94 -1.50 -5.51
C LEU A 111 -1.07 -0.26 -5.68
N LEU A 112 -1.20 0.43 -6.81
CA LEU A 112 -0.42 1.62 -7.14
C LEU A 112 -0.77 2.83 -6.28
N PHE A 113 -2.05 3.00 -5.95
CA PHE A 113 -2.51 4.11 -5.10
C PHE A 113 -2.18 3.92 -3.62
N HIS A 114 -1.97 2.68 -3.17
CA HIS A 114 -1.69 2.37 -1.77
C HIS A 114 -0.22 2.16 -1.45
N HIS A 115 0.69 2.41 -2.39
CA HIS A 115 2.12 2.39 -2.11
C HIS A 115 2.50 3.44 -1.03
N PRO A 116 3.42 3.12 -0.09
CA PRO A 116 3.86 4.06 0.93
C PRO A 116 4.28 5.39 0.31
N SER A 117 3.64 6.46 0.78
CA SER A 117 3.97 7.84 0.42
C SER A 117 5.06 8.34 1.36
N THR A 118 5.85 9.31 0.93
CA THR A 118 6.75 10.00 1.87
C THR A 118 6.15 11.35 2.20
N VAL A 119 5.95 11.61 3.49
CA VAL A 119 5.44 12.89 4.00
C VAL A 119 6.60 13.68 4.53
N THR A 120 6.92 14.76 3.83
CA THR A 120 7.92 15.73 4.24
C THR A 120 7.19 16.86 4.94
N VAL A 121 7.43 17.05 6.23
CA VAL A 121 6.83 18.15 7.00
C VAL A 121 7.87 19.26 7.10
N MET A 122 7.55 20.40 6.49
CA MET A 122 8.32 21.64 6.59
C MET A 122 7.58 22.62 7.50
N PRO A 123 8.23 23.69 7.98
CA PRO A 123 7.61 24.67 8.87
C PRO A 123 6.31 25.27 8.31
N GLU A 124 6.27 25.57 7.01
CA GLU A 124 5.14 26.27 6.35
C GLU A 124 4.18 25.33 5.60
N LYS A 125 4.67 24.16 5.17
CA LYS A 125 3.96 23.27 4.24
C LYS A 125 4.25 21.81 4.48
N ILE A 126 3.31 20.97 4.09
CA ILE A 126 3.41 19.51 4.07
C ILE A 126 3.52 19.08 2.62
N ILE A 127 4.56 18.33 2.26
CA ILE A 127 4.74 17.77 0.93
C ILE A 127 4.55 16.27 1.01
N VAL A 128 3.49 15.77 0.37
CA VAL A 128 3.23 14.35 0.20
C VAL A 128 3.75 13.90 -1.16
N LYS A 129 4.89 13.21 -1.16
CA LYS A 129 5.44 12.57 -2.36
C LYS A 129 4.65 11.31 -2.68
N ARG A 130 4.17 11.20 -3.92
CA ARG A 130 3.43 10.06 -4.45
C ARG A 130 4.25 9.35 -5.51
N LEU A 131 3.99 8.06 -5.73
CA LEU A 131 4.73 7.26 -6.70
C LEU A 131 4.42 7.68 -8.16
N ILE A 132 3.13 7.87 -8.49
CA ILE A 132 2.69 8.08 -9.89
C ILE A 132 2.15 9.49 -10.16
N ARG A 133 1.70 10.22 -9.13
CA ARG A 133 1.14 11.56 -9.27
C ARG A 133 2.12 12.63 -8.80
N LYS A 134 1.90 13.87 -9.27
CA LYS A 134 2.62 15.04 -8.77
C LYS A 134 2.52 15.09 -7.23
N PRO A 135 3.61 15.45 -6.53
CA PRO A 135 3.58 15.66 -5.10
C PRO A 135 2.48 16.65 -4.74
N VAL A 136 1.74 16.36 -3.67
CA VAL A 136 0.73 17.30 -3.17
C VAL A 136 1.36 18.13 -2.08
N VAL A 137 1.40 19.44 -2.32
CA VAL A 137 1.83 20.44 -1.37
C VAL A 137 0.58 20.98 -0.69
N ILE A 138 0.57 20.92 0.64
CA ILE A 138 -0.51 21.45 1.46
C ILE A 138 0.12 22.51 2.36
N GLU A 139 -0.33 23.74 2.27
CA GLU A 139 0.12 24.79 3.18
C GLU A 139 -0.54 24.59 4.55
N LYS A 140 0.19 24.86 5.64
CA LYS A 140 -0.37 24.68 6.99
C LYS A 140 -1.55 25.60 7.28
N LYS A 141 -1.59 26.77 6.65
CA LYS A 141 -2.72 27.71 6.70
C LYS A 141 -3.99 27.15 6.06
N ASP A 142 -3.86 26.20 5.14
CA ASP A 142 -5.00 25.61 4.43
C ASP A 142 -5.66 24.47 5.22
N ILE A 143 -5.12 24.14 6.40
CA ILE A 143 -5.60 23.06 7.25
C ILE A 143 -6.77 23.56 8.10
N ILE A 144 -7.97 23.03 7.85
CA ILE A 144 -9.16 23.35 8.67
C ILE A 144 -9.13 22.55 9.96
N GLN A 145 -8.90 21.24 9.83
CA GLN A 145 -9.09 20.33 10.94
C GLN A 145 -8.08 19.19 10.89
N ILE A 146 -7.54 18.88 12.05
CA ILE A 146 -6.71 17.70 12.32
C ILE A 146 -7.43 16.90 13.40
N SER A 147 -7.70 15.63 13.13
CA SER A 147 -8.31 14.70 14.08
C SER A 147 -7.52 13.41 14.16
N VAL A 148 -7.31 12.91 15.36
CA VAL A 148 -6.71 11.59 15.59
C VAL A 148 -7.85 10.63 15.87
N THR A 149 -7.98 9.61 15.03
CA THR A 149 -9.02 8.59 15.15
C THR A 149 -8.39 7.22 15.38
N ARG A 150 -9.07 6.34 16.12
CA ARG A 150 -8.59 4.96 16.32
C ARG A 150 -8.72 4.19 15.01
N ASN A 151 -7.71 3.39 14.67
CA ASN A 151 -7.78 2.51 13.51
C ASN A 151 -8.59 1.26 13.86
N GLU A 152 -9.83 1.18 13.38
CA GLU A 152 -10.70 0.00 13.56
C GLU A 152 -10.08 -1.27 12.94
N ASN A 153 -9.30 -1.14 11.85
CA ASN A 153 -8.65 -2.29 11.22
C ASN A 153 -7.67 -3.01 12.16
N ARG A 154 -7.18 -2.33 13.20
CA ARG A 154 -6.27 -2.95 14.17
C ARG A 154 -6.98 -3.95 15.08
N SER A 155 -8.22 -3.69 15.51
CA SER A 155 -8.96 -4.67 16.31
C SER A 155 -9.32 -5.90 15.47
N LEU A 156 -9.60 -5.69 14.19
CA LEU A 156 -9.89 -6.77 13.24
C LEU A 156 -8.65 -7.53 12.77
N ARG A 157 -7.44 -7.13 13.17
CA ARG A 157 -6.17 -7.71 12.67
C ARG A 157 -6.11 -9.22 12.84
N TRP A 158 -6.31 -9.71 14.06
CA TRP A 158 -6.25 -11.13 14.38
C TRP A 158 -7.41 -11.94 13.78
N PRO A 159 -8.69 -11.53 13.90
CA PRO A 159 -9.77 -12.30 13.29
C PRO A 159 -9.65 -12.34 11.76
N MET A 160 -9.31 -11.23 11.10
CA MET A 160 -9.10 -11.25 9.64
C MET A 160 -7.92 -12.14 9.25
N ARG A 161 -6.79 -12.08 9.96
CA ARG A 161 -5.67 -12.99 9.70
C ARG A 161 -6.07 -14.46 9.80
N LEU A 162 -6.85 -14.84 10.81
CA LEU A 162 -7.35 -16.21 10.96
C LEU A 162 -8.27 -16.59 9.80
N VAL A 163 -9.20 -15.71 9.42
CA VAL A 163 -10.08 -15.94 8.27
C VAL A 163 -9.26 -16.14 7.00
N PHE A 164 -8.30 -15.27 6.70
CA PHE A 164 -7.42 -15.41 5.54
C PHE A 164 -6.54 -16.67 5.62
N LEU A 165 -6.00 -17.00 6.80
CA LEU A 165 -5.17 -18.19 7.00
C LEU A 165 -5.93 -19.49 6.66
N VAL A 166 -7.22 -19.55 6.95
CA VAL A 166 -8.06 -20.72 6.66
C VAL A 166 -8.63 -20.67 5.24
N THR A 167 -9.20 -19.53 4.82
CA THR A 167 -9.93 -19.42 3.56
C THR A 167 -9.01 -19.40 2.34
N LEU A 168 -7.87 -18.71 2.42
CA LEU A 168 -6.95 -18.54 1.31
C LEU A 168 -6.40 -19.87 0.77
N PRO A 169 -5.86 -20.80 1.61
CA PRO A 169 -5.40 -22.09 1.09
C PRO A 169 -6.54 -22.95 0.53
N ILE A 170 -7.73 -22.91 1.14
CA ILE A 170 -8.89 -23.68 0.65
C ILE A 170 -9.32 -23.17 -0.74
N ILE A 171 -9.46 -21.85 -0.89
CA ILE A 171 -9.86 -21.24 -2.17
C ILE A 171 -8.76 -21.49 -3.20
N LEU A 172 -7.49 -21.33 -2.84
CA LEU A 172 -6.37 -21.55 -3.75
C LEU A 172 -6.31 -23.01 -4.23
N LEU A 173 -6.46 -23.99 -3.32
CA LEU A 173 -6.51 -25.41 -3.67
C LEU A 173 -7.66 -25.68 -4.64
N ARG A 174 -8.88 -25.24 -4.32
CA ARG A 174 -10.06 -25.42 -5.17
C ARG A 174 -9.90 -24.76 -6.54
N THR A 175 -9.31 -23.57 -6.59
CA THR A 175 -9.04 -22.87 -7.85
C THR A 175 -8.01 -23.64 -8.68
N VAL A 176 -6.92 -24.13 -8.08
CA VAL A 176 -5.92 -24.93 -8.80
C VAL A 176 -6.53 -26.24 -9.31
N GLU A 177 -7.29 -26.96 -8.48
CA GLU A 177 -7.99 -28.19 -8.88
C GLU A 177 -8.95 -27.94 -10.05
N ARG A 178 -9.72 -26.85 -10.00
CA ARG A 178 -10.64 -26.48 -11.08
C ARG A 178 -9.89 -26.13 -12.36
N ILE A 179 -8.84 -25.32 -12.27
CA ILE A 179 -8.00 -24.94 -13.43
C ILE A 179 -7.40 -26.20 -14.07
N VAL A 180 -6.80 -27.08 -13.28
CA VAL A 180 -6.17 -28.30 -13.80
C VAL A 180 -7.21 -29.20 -14.45
N ARG A 181 -8.34 -29.44 -13.79
CA ARG A 181 -9.40 -30.30 -14.32
C ARG A 181 -9.98 -29.76 -15.61
N ASP A 182 -10.30 -28.47 -15.66
CA ASP A 182 -10.96 -27.87 -16.81
C ASP A 182 -9.96 -27.71 -17.98
N LEU A 183 -8.67 -27.41 -17.72
CA LEU A 183 -7.62 -27.43 -18.74
C LEU A 183 -7.36 -28.84 -19.32
N GLN A 184 -7.54 -29.90 -18.53
CA GLN A 184 -7.47 -31.28 -19.00
C GLN A 184 -8.67 -31.65 -19.88
N LEU A 185 -9.88 -31.22 -19.50
CA LEU A 185 -11.09 -31.42 -20.31
C LEU A 185 -11.02 -30.65 -21.63
N GLU A 186 -10.42 -29.47 -21.62
CA GLU A 186 -10.21 -28.62 -22.79
C GLU A 186 -8.83 -28.82 -23.45
N ALA A 187 -8.25 -30.02 -23.37
CA ALA A 187 -6.92 -30.29 -23.91
C ALA A 187 -6.76 -29.91 -25.38
N ALA A 188 -7.82 -30.08 -26.18
CA ALA A 188 -7.87 -29.72 -27.60
C ALA A 188 -8.22 -28.23 -27.88
N ALA A 189 -8.55 -27.44 -26.86
CA ALA A 189 -8.89 -26.05 -27.02
C ALA A 189 -7.68 -25.19 -27.40
N SER A 190 -7.95 -24.07 -28.07
CA SER A 190 -6.93 -23.10 -28.44
C SER A 190 -6.22 -22.52 -27.19
N ALA A 191 -4.99 -22.02 -27.39
CA ALA A 191 -4.27 -21.36 -26.30
C ALA A 191 -5.02 -20.14 -25.74
N SER A 192 -5.80 -19.44 -26.58
CA SER A 192 -6.63 -18.31 -26.17
C SER A 192 -7.77 -18.71 -25.22
N ALA A 193 -8.45 -19.82 -25.49
CA ALA A 193 -9.50 -20.35 -24.63
C ALA A 193 -8.94 -20.77 -23.26
N LYS A 194 -7.80 -21.49 -23.26
CA LYS A 194 -7.10 -21.89 -22.03
C LYS A 194 -6.66 -20.69 -21.18
N LEU A 195 -6.18 -19.63 -21.82
CA LEU A 195 -5.77 -18.40 -21.13
C LEU A 195 -6.99 -17.66 -20.53
N SER A 196 -8.10 -17.57 -21.26
CA SER A 196 -9.34 -16.98 -20.75
C SER A 196 -9.86 -17.76 -19.55
N LEU A 197 -9.92 -19.09 -19.66
CA LEU A 197 -10.33 -19.96 -18.56
C LEU A 197 -9.44 -19.75 -17.32
N PHE A 198 -8.12 -19.70 -17.50
CA PHE A 198 -7.18 -19.41 -16.42
C PHE A 198 -7.45 -18.05 -15.76
N LEU A 199 -7.54 -16.98 -16.56
CA LEU A 199 -7.75 -15.60 -16.09
C LEU A 199 -9.07 -15.44 -15.34
N SER A 200 -10.16 -16.04 -15.84
CA SER A 200 -11.46 -16.03 -15.17
C SER A 200 -11.40 -16.75 -13.82
N GLN A 201 -10.81 -17.94 -13.78
CA GLN A 201 -10.74 -18.76 -12.56
C GLN A 201 -9.75 -18.21 -11.51
N SER A 202 -8.66 -17.57 -11.94
CA SER A 202 -7.68 -16.94 -11.04
C SER A 202 -8.13 -15.59 -10.48
N LEU A 203 -9.18 -14.98 -11.04
CA LEU A 203 -9.63 -13.64 -10.68
C LEU A 203 -9.96 -13.54 -9.19
N THR A 204 -10.77 -14.47 -8.67
CA THR A 204 -11.19 -14.48 -7.26
C THR A 204 -10.00 -14.59 -6.31
N VAL A 205 -9.06 -15.48 -6.60
CA VAL A 205 -7.84 -15.67 -5.80
C VAL A 205 -7.01 -14.39 -5.81
N THR A 206 -6.87 -13.75 -6.96
CA THR A 206 -6.08 -12.52 -7.11
C THR A 206 -6.70 -11.36 -6.31
N TYR A 207 -8.03 -11.17 -6.40
CA TYR A 207 -8.73 -10.17 -5.59
C TYR A 207 -8.51 -10.42 -4.10
N LEU A 208 -8.66 -11.67 -3.66
CA LEU A 208 -8.51 -12.04 -2.26
C LEU A 208 -7.09 -11.79 -1.74
N LEU A 209 -6.06 -12.09 -2.55
CA LEU A 209 -4.66 -11.79 -2.23
C LEU A 209 -4.40 -10.28 -2.10
N VAL A 210 -4.92 -9.48 -3.03
CA VAL A 210 -4.75 -8.02 -3.00
C VAL A 210 -5.46 -7.42 -1.78
N PHE A 211 -6.67 -7.88 -1.45
CA PHE A 211 -7.37 -7.45 -0.24
C PHE A 211 -6.63 -7.83 1.04
N PHE A 212 -6.08 -9.05 1.11
CA PHE A 212 -5.26 -9.47 2.23
C PHE A 212 -4.02 -8.58 2.40
N TYR A 213 -3.29 -8.35 1.30
CA TYR A 213 -2.13 -7.47 1.28
C TYR A 213 -2.48 -6.05 1.75
N TYR A 214 -3.57 -5.50 1.23
CA TYR A 214 -4.07 -4.19 1.60
C TYR A 214 -4.42 -4.08 3.08
N PHE A 215 -5.07 -5.10 3.63
CA PHE A 215 -5.41 -5.16 5.04
C PHE A 215 -4.16 -5.24 5.92
N GLU A 216 -3.19 -6.08 5.56
CA GLU A 216 -1.94 -6.25 6.31
C GLU A 216 -1.11 -4.97 6.39
N ILE A 217 -1.14 -4.12 5.35
CA ILE A 217 -0.48 -2.82 5.39
C ILE A 217 -1.10 -1.88 6.44
N ARG A 218 -2.42 -1.93 6.63
CA ARG A 218 -3.16 -0.98 7.49
C ARG A 218 -3.29 -1.46 8.93
N ALA A 219 -3.40 -2.76 9.13
CA ALA A 219 -3.62 -3.39 10.42
C ALA A 219 -2.58 -3.07 11.53
N PRO A 220 -1.28 -2.79 11.27
CA PRO A 220 -0.33 -2.52 12.34
C PRO A 220 -0.54 -1.16 13.02
N TYR A 221 -1.10 -0.16 12.33
CA TYR A 221 -1.20 1.21 12.86
C TYR A 221 -2.33 1.32 13.89
N GLN A 222 -2.04 1.92 15.05
CA GLN A 222 -3.02 2.04 16.14
C GLN A 222 -4.06 3.13 15.90
N GLN A 223 -3.60 4.22 15.29
CA GLN A 223 -4.31 5.47 15.17
C GLN A 223 -4.06 6.04 13.76
N ILE A 224 -5.01 6.83 13.28
CA ILE A 224 -5.00 7.46 11.96
C ILE A 224 -5.17 8.96 12.18
N LEU A 225 -4.25 9.74 11.61
CA LEU A 225 -4.38 11.18 11.56
C LEU A 225 -5.21 11.55 10.32
N LYS A 226 -6.43 12.05 10.54
CA LYS A 226 -7.32 12.55 9.50
C LYS A 226 -7.19 14.06 9.45
N MET A 227 -6.89 14.57 8.27
CA MET A 227 -6.69 15.98 8.03
C MET A 227 -7.57 16.44 6.86
N THR A 228 -8.22 17.58 7.06
CA THR A 228 -9.12 18.19 6.07
C THR A 228 -8.65 19.60 5.77
N THR A 229 -8.57 19.94 4.48
CA THR A 229 -8.17 21.28 4.01
C THR A 229 -9.35 22.09 3.46
N TYR A 230 -9.17 23.40 3.29
CA TYR A 230 -10.15 24.29 2.62
C TYR A 230 -10.47 23.88 1.18
N SER A 231 -9.54 23.22 0.51
CA SER A 231 -9.76 22.63 -0.82
C SER A 231 -10.56 21.32 -0.81
N ASN A 232 -11.22 20.98 0.31
CA ASN A 232 -11.93 19.71 0.54
C ASN A 232 -11.04 18.45 0.38
N LEU A 233 -9.72 18.60 0.47
CA LEU A 233 -8.80 17.48 0.44
C LEU A 233 -8.86 16.75 1.79
N LYS A 234 -9.24 15.47 1.75
CA LYS A 234 -9.21 14.58 2.92
C LYS A 234 -7.96 13.70 2.85
N LEU A 235 -7.13 13.79 3.88
CA LEU A 235 -5.82 13.16 3.98
C LEU A 235 -5.81 12.23 5.19
N TRP A 236 -5.56 10.94 5.00
CA TRP A 236 -5.46 9.99 6.11
C TRP A 236 -4.03 9.49 6.21
N ILE A 237 -3.36 9.82 7.30
CA ILE A 237 -1.97 9.51 7.55
C ILE A 237 -1.89 8.39 8.60
N TYR A 238 -1.31 7.25 8.22
CA TYR A 238 -1.13 6.08 9.07
C TYR A 238 0.29 6.05 9.64
N THR A 239 0.43 6.43 10.92
CA THR A 239 1.71 6.52 11.62
C THR A 239 1.64 5.83 12.98
N GLU A 240 2.76 5.34 13.49
CA GLU A 240 2.85 4.75 14.84
C GLU A 240 2.62 5.79 15.94
N LYS A 241 2.99 7.05 15.68
CA LYS A 241 2.94 8.15 16.65
C LYS A 241 2.27 9.39 16.04
N PRO A 242 0.94 9.40 15.86
CA PRO A 242 0.25 10.54 15.28
C PRO A 242 0.33 11.78 16.17
N GLU A 243 0.49 11.61 17.49
CA GLU A 243 0.65 12.72 18.44
C GLU A 243 1.91 13.56 18.18
N GLU A 244 3.04 12.91 17.86
CA GLU A 244 4.28 13.61 17.48
C GLU A 244 4.08 14.39 16.18
N LEU A 245 3.36 13.82 15.22
CA LEU A 245 3.05 14.47 13.95
C LEU A 245 2.10 15.66 14.16
N THR A 246 1.03 15.50 14.95
CA THR A 246 0.09 16.58 15.29
C THR A 246 0.80 17.74 15.97
N LYS A 247 1.72 17.47 16.91
CA LYS A 247 2.53 18.53 17.55
C LYS A 247 3.32 19.34 16.53
N LEU A 248 3.97 18.68 15.56
CA LEU A 248 4.74 19.35 14.51
C LEU A 248 3.87 20.15 13.53
N LEU A 249 2.63 19.70 13.31
CA LEU A 249 1.67 20.41 12.48
C LEU A 249 1.12 21.65 13.20
N ASN A 250 0.83 21.54 14.50
CA ASN A 250 0.32 22.64 15.31
C ASN A 250 1.39 23.68 15.70
N PHE A 251 2.68 23.33 15.69
CA PHE A 251 3.78 24.24 16.04
C PHE A 251 4.01 25.40 15.04
N GLY A 252 3.21 25.49 13.98
CA GLY A 252 3.29 26.56 12.97
C GLY A 252 1.94 27.02 12.45
N ILE A 253 0.88 26.81 13.25
CA ILE A 253 -0.44 27.45 13.13
C ILE A 253 -0.48 28.51 14.22
#